data_AF-A0A0W0YZG5-F1
#
_entry.id   AF-A0A0W0YZG5-F1
#
_cell.length_a   1.000
_cell.length_b   1.000
_cell.length_c   1.000
_cell.angle_alpha   90.00
_cell.angle_beta   90.00
_cell.angle_gamma   90.00
#
_symmetry.space_group_name_H-M   'P 1'
#
loop_
_entity.id
_entity.type
_entity.pdbx_description
1 polymer ?
#
loop_
_entity_poly.entity_id
_entity_poly.type
_entity_poly.pdbx_seq_one_letter_code
_entity_poly.pdbx_strand_id
1 'polypeptide(L)'
;MFTEKLLQQSHSSFDDIHHYAIHPGGMKILQACEAALNIPTQKNEHAYEVLRNYGNMSSATILFVLKKIWDKLTIKDDNQNVFSCAFGPGLTLEAMILKIYCN
;
A
#
# COMPACT_ATOMS: atom_id res chain seq x y z
N MET A 1 -0.03 5.71 16.85
CA MET A 1 -0.62 4.61 16.02
C MET A 1 0.51 3.74 15.44
N PHE A 2 0.32 2.44 15.16
CA PHE A 2 1.39 1.55 14.66
C PHE A 2 2.12 2.12 13.43
N THR A 3 1.38 2.71 12.50
CA THR A 3 1.88 3.33 11.28
C THR A 3 2.80 4.53 11.54
N GLU A 4 2.49 5.36 12.56
CA GLU A 4 3.35 6.49 12.94
C GLU A 4 4.70 6.02 13.47
N LYS A 5 4.72 4.91 14.23
CA LYS A 5 5.97 4.34 14.74
C LYS A 5 6.84 3.80 13.61
N LEU A 6 6.23 3.16 12.61
CA LEU A 6 6.94 2.71 11.40
C LEU A 6 7.55 3.90 10.64
N LEU A 7 6.76 4.95 10.41
CA LEU A 7 7.22 6.16 9.73
C LEU A 7 8.37 6.85 10.48
N GLN A 8 8.28 6.93 11.82
CA GLN A 8 9.37 7.45 12.65
C GLN A 8 10.65 6.62 12.50
N GLN A 9 10.55 5.28 12.49
CA GLN A 9 11.70 4.40 12.31
C GLN A 9 12.31 4.52 10.90
N SER A 10 11.51 4.83 9.88
CA SER A 10 11.98 5.07 8.51
C SER A 10 12.43 6.51 8.26
N HIS A 11 12.41 7.39 9.28
CA HIS A 11 12.67 8.82 9.13
C HIS A 11 11.81 9.46 8.02
N SER A 12 10.55 9.05 7.94
CA SER A 12 9.57 9.53 6.95
C SER A 12 8.31 10.03 7.66
N SER A 13 7.49 10.77 6.93
CA SER A 13 6.14 11.16 7.31
C SER A 13 5.13 10.66 6.28
N PHE A 14 3.83 10.81 6.56
CA PHE A 14 2.80 10.51 5.56
C PHE A 14 2.89 11.41 4.32
N ASP A 15 3.41 12.63 4.47
CA ASP A 15 3.64 13.55 3.35
C ASP A 15 4.75 13.05 2.41
N ASP A 16 5.62 12.17 2.90
CA ASP A 16 6.69 11.54 2.12
C ASP A 16 6.22 10.26 1.40
N ILE A 17 4.96 9.84 1.56
CA ILE A 17 4.40 8.65 0.92
C ILE A 17 3.71 9.02 -0.38
N HIS A 18 4.23 8.46 -1.46
CA HIS A 18 3.79 8.80 -2.82
C HIS A 18 2.78 7.76 -3.34
N HIS A 19 3.04 6.48 -3.04
CA HIS A 19 2.25 5.33 -3.49
C HIS A 19 1.76 4.49 -2.30
N TYR A 20 0.59 3.85 -2.46
CA TYR A 20 -0.02 3.02 -1.43
C TYR A 20 -0.31 1.62 -1.98
N ALA A 21 0.30 0.61 -1.39
CA ALA A 21 0.05 -0.80 -1.67
C ALA A 21 -0.71 -1.43 -0.49
N ILE A 22 -2.03 -1.33 -0.50
CA ILE A 22 -2.87 -1.89 0.57
C ILE A 22 -3.37 -3.27 0.13
N HIS A 23 -3.19 -4.30 0.97
CA HIS A 23 -3.70 -5.63 0.69
C HIS A 23 -5.24 -5.61 0.59
N PRO A 24 -5.83 -5.99 -0.57
CA PRO A 24 -7.25 -5.97 -0.75
C PRO A 24 -7.88 -7.25 -0.22
N GLY A 25 -7.95 -7.39 1.10
CA GLY A 25 -8.63 -8.52 1.73
C GLY A 25 -10.16 -8.53 1.48
N GLY A 26 -10.70 -7.38 1.08
CA GLY A 26 -12.08 -7.13 0.68
C GLY A 26 -12.36 -5.62 0.60
N MET A 27 -13.49 -5.23 0.01
CA MET A 27 -13.84 -3.82 -0.21
C MET A 27 -13.89 -2.99 1.09
N LYS A 28 -14.47 -3.56 2.16
CA LYS A 28 -14.53 -2.88 3.47
C LYS A 28 -13.16 -2.64 4.09
N ILE A 29 -12.18 -3.50 3.81
CA ILE A 29 -10.80 -3.33 4.30
C ILE A 29 -10.16 -2.12 3.61
N LEU A 30 -10.32 -2.00 2.28
CA LEU A 30 -9.82 -0.85 1.53
C LEU A 30 -10.40 0.47 2.04
N GLN A 31 -11.72 0.52 2.21
CA GLN A 31 -12.42 1.69 2.74
C GLN A 31 -11.98 2.04 4.17
N ALA A 32 -11.78 1.05 5.03
CA ALA A 32 -11.29 1.27 6.39
C ALA A 32 -9.87 1.82 6.40
N CYS A 33 -9.00 1.33 5.51
CA CYS A 33 -7.63 1.86 5.37
C CYS A 33 -7.63 3.28 4.83
N GLU A 34 -8.46 3.59 3.83
CA GLU A 34 -8.61 4.95 3.29
C GLU A 34 -9.01 5.94 4.38
N ALA A 35 -10.01 5.59 5.19
CA ALA A 35 -10.45 6.41 6.32
C ALA A 35 -9.35 6.55 7.39
N ALA A 36 -8.66 5.47 7.74
CA ALA A 36 -7.63 5.47 8.77
C ALA A 36 -6.37 6.24 8.36
N LEU A 37 -6.01 6.20 7.07
CA LEU A 37 -4.85 6.90 6.51
C LEU A 37 -5.20 8.31 5.99
N ASN A 38 -6.49 8.67 5.98
CA ASN A 38 -7.01 9.91 5.42
C ASN A 38 -6.56 10.14 3.96
N ILE A 39 -6.66 9.10 3.13
CA ILE A 39 -6.30 9.15 1.71
C ILE A 39 -7.54 9.06 0.82
N PRO A 40 -7.54 9.73 -0.35
CA PRO A 40 -8.62 9.59 -1.31
C PRO A 40 -8.52 8.22 -2.02
N THR A 41 -9.66 7.69 -2.46
CA THR A 41 -9.76 6.37 -3.13
C THR A 41 -8.81 6.21 -4.32
N GLN A 42 -8.50 7.28 -5.04
CA GLN A 42 -7.55 7.29 -6.16
C GLN A 42 -6.15 6.83 -5.76
N LYS A 43 -5.70 7.12 -4.53
CA LYS A 43 -4.42 6.63 -4.00
C LYS A 43 -4.41 5.12 -3.79
N ASN A 44 -5.59 4.49 -3.74
CA ASN A 44 -5.77 3.06 -3.52
C ASN A 44 -6.26 2.32 -4.79
N GLU A 45 -6.24 2.99 -5.96
CA GLU A 45 -6.86 2.49 -7.19
C GLU A 45 -6.33 1.10 -7.62
N HIS A 46 -5.04 0.85 -7.44
CA HIS A 46 -4.41 -0.42 -7.79
C HIS A 46 -4.92 -1.58 -6.93
N ALA A 47 -5.19 -1.34 -5.64
CA ALA A 47 -5.76 -2.38 -4.78
C ALA A 47 -7.20 -2.71 -5.18
N TYR A 48 -8.01 -1.71 -5.55
CA TYR A 48 -9.35 -1.94 -6.11
C TYR A 48 -9.29 -2.68 -7.45
N GLU A 49 -8.37 -2.33 -8.33
CA GLU A 49 -8.20 -3.01 -9.62
C GLU A 49 -7.83 -4.48 -9.42
N VAL A 50 -6.90 -4.76 -8.50
CA VAL A 50 -6.52 -6.14 -8.17
C VAL A 50 -7.70 -6.90 -7.56
N LEU A 51 -8.42 -6.29 -6.61
CA LEU A 51 -9.60 -6.91 -6.01
C LEU A 51 -10.69 -7.23 -7.05
N ARG A 52 -10.93 -6.30 -7.99
CA ARG A 52 -11.93 -6.46 -9.05
C ARG A 52 -11.57 -7.59 -10.00
N ASN A 53 -10.30 -7.66 -10.42
CA ASN A 53 -9.87 -8.58 -11.46
C ASN A 53 -9.52 -9.98 -10.93
N TYR A 54 -9.08 -10.07 -9.68
CA TYR A 54 -8.52 -11.33 -9.13
C TYR A 54 -9.13 -11.75 -7.78
N GLY A 55 -9.91 -10.88 -7.13
CA GLY A 55 -10.40 -11.13 -5.78
C GLY A 55 -9.26 -11.11 -4.73
N ASN A 56 -9.57 -11.64 -3.54
CA ASN A 56 -8.58 -11.89 -2.51
C ASN A 56 -7.93 -13.27 -2.73
N MET A 57 -6.68 -13.27 -3.22
CA MET A 57 -5.84 -14.44 -3.45
C MET A 57 -4.96 -14.77 -2.23
N SER A 58 -5.39 -14.40 -1.01
CA SER A 58 -4.60 -14.52 0.22
C SER A 58 -3.30 -13.69 0.14
N SER A 59 -2.21 -14.16 0.75
CA SER A 59 -0.93 -13.44 0.84
C SER A 59 -0.37 -12.96 -0.49
N ALA A 60 -0.59 -13.69 -1.59
CA ALA A 60 -0.11 -13.30 -2.92
C ALA A 60 -0.72 -11.98 -3.43
N THR A 61 -1.89 -11.58 -2.91
CA THR A 61 -2.64 -10.43 -3.43
C THR A 61 -1.87 -9.10 -3.30
N ILE A 62 -1.08 -8.92 -2.22
CA ILE A 62 -0.29 -7.70 -2.04
C ILE A 62 0.78 -7.54 -3.12
N LEU A 63 1.36 -8.66 -3.60
CA LEU A 63 2.36 -8.66 -4.66
C LEU A 63 1.77 -8.19 -6.00
N PHE A 64 0.49 -8.48 -6.24
CA PHE A 64 -0.21 -7.99 -7.44
C PHE A 64 -0.46 -6.48 -7.37
N VAL A 65 -0.73 -5.93 -6.19
CA VAL A 65 -0.84 -4.47 -6.00
C VAL A 65 0.50 -3.80 -6.23
N LEU A 66 1.57 -4.34 -5.63
CA LEU A 66 2.93 -3.85 -5.85
C LEU A 66 3.35 -3.94 -7.32
N LYS A 67 2.99 -5.02 -8.02
CA LYS A 67 3.23 -5.15 -9.46
C LYS A 67 2.50 -4.08 -10.27
N LYS A 68 1.25 -3.75 -9.92
CA LYS A 68 0.49 -2.68 -10.60
C LYS A 68 1.15 -1.32 -10.44
N ILE A 69 1.65 -1.00 -9.24
CA ILE A 69 2.44 0.21 -9.00
C ILE A 69 3.72 0.15 -9.84
N TRP A 70 4.48 -0.94 -9.75
CA TRP A 70 5.73 -1.15 -10.48
C TRP A 70 5.59 -0.94 -11.99
N ASP A 71 4.55 -1.51 -12.60
CA ASP A 71 4.28 -1.40 -14.05
C ASP A 71 3.92 0.03 -14.50
N LYS A 72 3.66 0.96 -13.55
CA LYS A 72 3.34 2.37 -13.81
C LYS A 72 4.47 3.33 -13.46
N LEU A 73 5.52 2.87 -12.78
CA LEU A 73 6.63 3.72 -12.38
C LEU A 73 7.37 4.27 -13.60
N THR A 74 7.87 5.48 -13.43
CA THR A 74 8.72 6.19 -14.39
C THR A 74 9.99 6.66 -13.69
N ILE A 75 10.96 7.17 -14.45
CA ILE A 75 12.19 7.75 -13.88
C ILE A 75 11.92 8.90 -12.89
N LYS A 76 10.75 9.56 -12.98
CA LYS A 76 10.35 10.63 -12.06
C LYS A 76 9.97 10.12 -10.67
N ASP A 77 9.76 8.82 -10.55
CA ASP A 77 9.36 8.17 -9.31
C ASP A 77 10.58 7.65 -8.52
N ASP A 78 11.79 7.85 -9.04
CA ASP A 78 13.03 7.53 -8.33
C ASP A 78 13.07 8.20 -6.95
N ASN A 79 13.58 7.46 -5.96
CA ASN A 79 13.64 7.86 -4.56
C ASN A 79 12.29 8.13 -3.85
N GLN A 80 11.14 7.94 -4.51
CA GLN A 80 9.84 8.03 -3.84
C GLN A 80 9.58 6.83 -2.93
N ASN A 81 8.71 7.02 -1.93
CA ASN A 81 8.32 5.97 -0.99
C ASN A 81 6.96 5.36 -1.33
N VAL A 82 6.85 4.05 -1.08
CA VAL A 82 5.61 3.28 -1.11
C VAL A 82 5.29 2.82 0.31
N PHE A 83 4.11 3.18 0.81
CA PHE A 83 3.56 2.55 2.01
C PHE A 83 2.85 1.26 1.60
N SER A 84 3.22 0.14 2.23
CA SER A 84 2.59 -1.16 1.98
C SER A 84 2.09 -1.76 3.28
N CYS A 85 0.90 -2.37 3.26
CA CYS A 85 0.37 -3.08 4.43
C CYS A 85 -0.54 -4.26 4.10
N ALA A 86 -0.58 -5.24 4.99
CA ALA A 86 -1.40 -6.43 4.90
C ALA A 86 -1.97 -6.88 6.25
N PHE A 87 -3.11 -7.59 6.21
CA PHE A 87 -3.84 -8.05 7.38
C PHE A 87 -3.91 -9.58 7.41
N GLY A 88 -3.70 -10.17 8.60
CA GLY A 88 -3.79 -11.62 8.82
C GLY A 88 -4.72 -12.00 9.99
N PRO A 89 -5.00 -13.32 10.18
CA PRO A 89 -5.84 -13.83 11.25
C PRO A 89 -5.38 -13.41 12.66
N GLY A 90 -6.33 -13.33 13.60
CA GLY A 90 -6.10 -12.80 14.97
C GLY A 90 -6.06 -11.27 15.07
N LEU A 91 -6.31 -10.61 13.92
CA LEU A 91 -5.98 -9.22 13.55
C LEU A 91 -4.52 -8.87 13.80
N THR A 92 -3.65 -9.38 12.92
CA THR A 92 -2.27 -8.93 12.78
C THR A 92 -2.16 -7.97 11.59
N LEU A 93 -1.46 -6.86 11.77
CA LEU A 93 -1.10 -5.91 10.71
C LEU A 93 0.40 -5.99 10.46
N GLU A 94 0.78 -6.24 9.21
CA GLU A 94 2.15 -6.06 8.75
C GLU A 94 2.21 -4.82 7.86
N ALA A 95 3.21 -3.97 8.05
CA ALA A 95 3.42 -2.80 7.20
C ALA A 95 4.90 -2.52 6.97
N MET A 96 5.19 -1.87 5.85
CA MET A 96 6.53 -1.58 5.36
C MET A 96 6.54 -0.26 4.59
N ILE A 97 7.66 0.46 4.68
CA ILE A 97 8.01 1.56 3.78
C ILE A 97 9.03 1.01 2.80
N LEU A 98 8.69 1.05 1.51
CA LEU A 98 9.58 0.63 0.42
C LEU A 98 10.07 1.88 -0.31
N LYS A 99 11.32 1.88 -0.77
CA LYS A 99 11.87 2.95 -1.59
C LYS A 99 12.00 2.50 -3.04
N ILE A 100 11.57 3.34 -3.96
CA ILE A 100 11.73 3.12 -5.40
C ILE A 100 13.13 3.54 -5.81
N TYR A 101 13.77 2.69 -6.62
CA TYR A 101 15.03 2.99 -7.31
C TYR A 101 14.84 2.70 -8.79
N CYS A 102 15.01 3.72 -9.62
CA CYS A 102 15.00 3.58 -11.07
C CYS A 102 16.44 3.62 -11.58
N ASN A 103 16.88 2.55 -12.25
CA ASN A 103 18.16 2.50 -12.95
C ASN A 103 18.06 3.13 -14.34
#